data_AF-A0A943FXE2-F1
#
_entry.id   AF-A0A943FXE2-F1
#
_cell.length_a   1.000
_cell.length_b   1.000
_cell.length_c   1.000
_cell.angle_alpha   90.00
_cell.angle_beta   90.00
_cell.angle_gamma   90.00
#
_symmetry.space_group_name_H-M   'P 1'
#
loop_
_entity.id
_entity.type
_entity.pdbx_description
1 polymer ?
#
loop_
_entity_poly.entity_id
_entity_poly.type
_entity_poly.pdbx_seq_one_letter_code
_entity_poly.pdbx_strand_id
1 'polypeptide(L)'
;MIVQHNITAMNANRMLGLTTGSLSKSTEKLSSGYRINRAADDAAGLTISEKMRKQIRGLDQASTNAEDGVSAVQTAEGALTEVHSMLQRMNELAVQASNGTNSEDDRKAIQDEISQLTTEIDRVSETTKFNETYLLKGDGSKSTKTVNAHDAGLAGKLVDNGNGTSTFTADDLKVGDKVTIAGKEYTIGKSADVADYVKKGSITGTKAPAKTGDSVTHNGVTTTIVDKITTADAQGATWAAGDTFIDADGKEWSVIADTGKTDATKGEVKVADVATYLKDGSTITKNANLKVGTGAVGDIAKKLTVVDALEDTEVSRNGTAGIGNLAANAVAGDIVTANGTSLEVTEETPTSMKDVAAAIKAANKGATITIGTKSYTLGVATDKDNDTYTADDLISMIKEGDTVNDGAADYTVIGVSATTAKDADTITLNEAYNKMAEELQKASSIGTDEGKAATVSNKGNGTFEIKNGSVEVKNGLSFNLHVGADADMTNKINVDIDTMSAAGLGIKDINVADDTGAAATYAIDAIADAVAKVSSQRSALGAVQNRLEHTIDNLDNVVENTTSAESRIRDTDMAEEMVNYSKNSILQQAGQSMLAQANQANQGVLSLLQ
;
A
#
# COMPACT_ATOMS: atom_id res chain seq x y z
N MET A 1 22.14 52.65 104.89
CA MET A 1 21.09 52.56 103.85
C MET A 1 21.24 53.78 102.95
N ILE A 2 21.43 53.60 101.63
CA ILE A 2 21.61 54.70 100.68
C ILE A 2 20.20 55.11 100.22
N VAL A 3 19.77 56.34 100.50
CA VAL A 3 18.37 56.78 100.34
C VAL A 3 18.09 57.39 98.96
N GLN A 4 19.12 57.97 98.30
CA GLN A 4 18.96 58.65 97.01
C GLN A 4 18.76 57.70 95.81
N HIS A 5 19.14 56.42 95.93
CA HIS A 5 18.97 55.42 94.88
C HIS A 5 18.27 54.18 95.43
N ASN A 6 17.01 53.98 95.02
CA ASN A 6 16.22 52.82 95.43
C ASN A 6 16.52 51.62 94.50
N ILE A 7 17.54 50.85 94.85
CA ILE A 7 17.99 49.70 94.04
C ILE A 7 16.91 48.61 93.97
N THR A 8 16.13 48.40 95.03
CA THR A 8 15.06 47.38 95.05
C THR A 8 13.90 47.78 94.14
N ALA A 9 13.48 49.06 94.16
CA ALA A 9 12.49 49.56 93.22
C ALA A 9 13.00 49.64 91.77
N MET A 10 14.27 49.98 91.54
CA MET A 10 14.86 49.94 90.19
C MET A 10 14.94 48.51 89.64
N ASN A 11 15.26 47.52 90.47
CA ASN A 11 15.26 46.12 90.07
C ASN A 11 13.83 45.61 89.82
N ALA A 12 12.86 45.97 90.68
CA ALA A 12 11.45 45.66 90.46
C ALA A 12 10.88 46.30 89.20
N ASN A 13 11.27 47.55 88.87
CA ASN A 13 10.88 48.24 87.64
C ASN A 13 11.51 47.57 86.40
N ARG A 14 12.80 47.22 86.46
CA ARG A 14 13.47 46.46 85.40
C ARG A 14 12.78 45.12 85.16
N MET A 15 12.46 44.39 86.22
CA MET A 15 11.72 43.13 86.13
C MET A 15 10.32 43.33 85.54
N LEU A 16 9.56 44.31 86.02
CA LEU A 16 8.24 44.65 85.48
C LEU A 16 8.29 45.01 83.98
N GLY A 17 9.32 45.74 83.54
CA GLY A 17 9.55 46.03 82.12
C GLY A 17 9.81 44.78 81.29
N LEU A 18 10.63 43.85 81.80
CA LEU A 18 10.88 42.55 81.17
C LEU A 18 9.61 41.68 81.11
N THR A 19 8.84 41.62 82.20
CA THR A 19 7.58 40.84 82.24
C THR A 19 6.51 41.44 81.32
N THR A 20 6.40 42.77 81.28
CA THR A 20 5.46 43.47 80.39
C THR A 20 5.82 43.23 78.92
N GLY A 21 7.11 43.24 78.57
CA GLY A 21 7.58 42.85 77.23
C GLY A 21 7.27 41.39 76.90
N SER A 22 7.43 40.47 77.86
CA SER A 22 7.14 39.04 77.67
C SER A 22 5.63 38.79 77.52
N LEU A 23 4.79 39.46 78.30
CA LEU A 23 3.33 39.40 78.18
C LEU A 23 2.86 39.94 76.83
N SER A 24 3.44 41.06 76.36
CA SER A 24 3.13 41.61 75.03
C SER A 24 3.47 40.63 73.91
N LYS A 25 4.60 39.92 74.02
CA LYS A 25 4.97 38.87 73.05
C LYS A 25 4.03 37.68 73.09
N SER A 26 3.66 37.19 74.27
CA SER A 26 2.66 36.11 74.38
C SER A 26 1.30 36.52 73.83
N THR A 27 0.90 37.77 74.04
CA THR A 27 -0.33 38.32 73.45
C THR A 27 -0.24 38.36 71.92
N GLU A 28 0.90 38.77 71.36
CA GLU A 28 1.13 38.79 69.91
C GLU A 28 1.07 37.38 69.31
N LYS A 29 1.68 36.38 69.95
CA LYS A 29 1.66 34.96 69.53
C LYS A 29 0.28 34.32 69.62
N LEU A 30 -0.46 34.59 70.69
CA LEU A 30 -1.84 34.10 70.85
C LEU A 30 -2.80 34.73 69.84
N SER A 31 -2.59 36.00 69.51
CA SER A 31 -3.40 36.71 68.52
C SER A 31 -3.11 36.26 67.09
N SER A 32 -1.84 36.05 66.75
CA SER A 32 -1.45 35.64 65.39
C SER A 32 -1.58 34.14 65.14
N GLY A 33 -1.64 33.32 66.20
CA GLY A 33 -1.54 31.86 66.10
C GLY A 33 -0.13 31.35 65.74
N TYR A 34 0.83 32.25 65.49
CA TYR A 34 2.19 31.90 65.11
C TYR A 34 3.19 32.16 66.24
N ARG A 35 4.07 31.19 66.46
CA ARG A 35 5.17 31.23 67.42
C ARG A 35 6.29 32.17 66.96
N ILE A 36 6.47 32.29 65.64
CA ILE A 36 7.48 33.14 64.99
C ILE A 36 6.76 34.23 64.21
N ASN A 37 6.65 35.43 64.80
CA ASN A 37 5.99 36.59 64.16
C ASN A 37 7.00 37.56 63.53
N ARG A 38 8.22 37.61 64.06
CA ARG A 38 9.28 38.50 63.60
C ARG A 38 10.57 37.72 63.39
N ALA A 39 11.45 38.20 62.51
CA ALA A 39 12.78 37.63 62.32
C ALA A 39 13.63 37.62 63.60
N ALA A 40 13.30 38.47 64.56
CA ALA A 40 13.97 38.53 65.88
C ALA A 40 13.57 37.38 66.82
N ASP A 41 12.46 36.68 66.57
CA ASP A 41 12.02 35.56 67.42
C ASP A 41 12.77 34.27 67.07
N ASP A 42 12.91 33.97 65.78
CA ASP A 42 13.76 32.91 65.25
C ASP A 42 14.07 33.16 63.75
N ALA A 43 15.26 33.64 63.45
CA ALA A 43 15.66 33.96 62.07
C ALA A 43 15.79 32.72 61.17
N ALA A 44 16.26 31.60 61.73
CA ALA A 44 16.45 30.36 60.97
C ALA A 44 15.09 29.69 60.72
N GLY A 45 14.25 29.59 61.74
CA GLY A 45 12.88 29.07 61.63
C GLY A 45 12.03 29.88 60.66
N LEU A 46 12.12 31.21 60.68
CA LEU A 46 11.44 32.06 59.72
C LEU A 46 11.91 31.75 58.28
N THR A 47 13.22 31.68 58.04
CA THR A 47 13.77 31.42 56.70
C THR A 47 13.34 30.05 56.15
N ILE A 48 13.32 29.02 57.00
CA ILE A 48 12.85 27.67 56.62
C ILE A 48 11.35 27.71 56.33
N SER A 49 10.55 28.35 57.18
CA SER A 49 9.11 28.46 56.98
C SER A 49 8.74 29.22 55.69
N GLU A 50 9.49 30.26 55.32
CA GLU A 50 9.26 30.99 54.06
C GLU A 50 9.64 30.15 52.84
N LYS A 51 10.68 29.30 52.93
CA LYS A 51 10.98 28.31 51.87
C LYS A 51 9.87 27.27 51.76
N MET A 52 9.38 26.74 52.88
CA MET A 52 8.27 25.78 52.90
C MET A 52 6.99 26.40 52.35
N ARG A 53 6.66 27.65 52.71
CA ARG A 53 5.52 28.38 52.13
C ARG A 53 5.64 28.60 50.63
N LYS A 54 6.84 28.98 50.15
CA LYS A 54 7.10 29.08 48.71
C LYS A 54 6.86 27.72 48.04
N GLN A 55 7.37 26.64 48.63
CA GLN A 55 7.22 25.29 48.11
C GLN A 55 5.76 24.86 48.09
N ILE A 56 5.01 25.03 49.18
CA ILE A 56 3.56 24.73 49.27
C ILE A 56 2.81 25.44 48.13
N ARG A 57 2.96 26.77 48.00
CA ARG A 57 2.29 27.52 46.92
C ARG A 57 2.71 27.06 45.52
N GLY A 58 3.97 26.66 45.36
CA GLY A 58 4.47 26.12 44.09
C GLY A 58 3.88 24.75 43.77
N LEU A 59 3.74 23.88 44.78
CA LEU A 59 3.13 22.57 44.66
C LEU A 59 1.61 22.66 44.45
N ASP A 60 0.92 23.57 45.13
CA ASP A 60 -0.51 23.83 44.92
C ASP A 60 -0.78 24.23 43.46
N GLN A 61 -0.02 25.19 42.93
CA GLN A 61 -0.12 25.60 41.53
C GLN A 61 0.24 24.46 40.58
N ALA A 62 1.23 23.64 40.93
CA ALA A 62 1.59 22.46 40.16
C ALA A 62 0.48 21.40 40.12
N SER A 63 -0.26 21.22 41.24
CA SER A 63 -1.42 20.34 41.33
C SER A 63 -2.53 20.86 40.39
N THR A 64 -2.87 22.15 40.46
CA THR A 64 -3.82 22.78 39.52
C THR A 64 -3.38 22.68 38.06
N ASN A 65 -2.08 22.87 37.76
CA ASN A 65 -1.57 22.69 36.39
C ASN A 65 -1.73 21.23 35.91
N ALA A 66 -1.56 20.25 36.81
CA ALA A 66 -1.75 18.85 36.48
C ALA A 66 -3.24 18.54 36.24
N GLU A 67 -4.16 19.10 37.03
CA GLU A 67 -5.62 19.01 36.82
C GLU A 67 -6.07 19.62 35.49
N ASP A 68 -5.54 20.80 35.13
CA ASP A 68 -5.76 21.41 33.81
C ASP A 68 -5.26 20.49 32.70
N GLY A 69 -4.14 19.80 32.93
CA GLY A 69 -3.60 18.77 32.04
C GLY A 69 -4.52 17.59 31.87
N VAL A 70 -5.06 17.05 32.96
CA VAL A 70 -6.05 15.96 32.92
C VAL A 70 -7.26 16.40 32.10
N SER A 71 -7.75 17.62 32.30
CA SER A 71 -8.88 18.19 31.54
C SER A 71 -8.59 18.32 30.04
N ALA A 72 -7.37 18.75 29.68
CA ALA A 72 -6.93 18.84 28.29
C ALA A 72 -6.81 17.46 27.63
N VAL A 73 -6.21 16.49 28.33
CA VAL A 73 -6.04 15.10 27.86
C VAL A 73 -7.40 14.42 27.69
N GLN A 74 -8.33 14.57 28.63
CA GLN A 74 -9.69 14.04 28.54
C GLN A 74 -10.47 14.67 27.37
N THR A 75 -10.28 15.97 27.12
CA THR A 75 -10.89 16.64 25.95
C THR A 75 -10.38 16.03 24.64
N ALA A 76 -9.07 15.77 24.54
CA ALA A 76 -8.49 15.09 23.38
C ALA A 76 -8.97 13.63 23.26
N GLU A 77 -9.02 12.88 24.36
CA GLU A 77 -9.48 11.48 24.36
C GLU A 77 -10.95 11.36 23.97
N GLY A 78 -11.81 12.25 24.46
CA GLY A 78 -13.22 12.31 24.07
C GLY A 78 -13.38 12.53 22.57
N ALA A 79 -12.65 13.49 22.00
CA ALA A 79 -12.64 13.72 20.56
C ALA A 79 -12.11 12.50 19.78
N LEU A 80 -11.07 11.83 20.27
CA LEU A 80 -10.53 10.62 19.64
C LEU A 80 -11.48 9.41 19.73
N THR A 81 -12.36 9.36 20.74
CA THR A 81 -13.39 8.33 20.86
C THR A 81 -14.46 8.49 19.76
N GLU A 82 -14.82 9.73 19.43
CA GLU A 82 -15.70 10.02 18.29
C GLU A 82 -15.01 9.67 16.96
N VAL A 83 -13.74 10.05 16.77
CA VAL A 83 -12.97 9.66 15.58
C VAL A 83 -12.88 8.14 15.45
N HIS A 84 -12.64 7.42 16.55
CA HIS A 84 -12.61 5.96 16.54
C HIS A 84 -13.95 5.35 16.11
N SER A 85 -15.07 5.89 16.60
CA SER A 85 -16.42 5.43 16.25
C SER A 85 -16.74 5.70 14.77
N MET A 86 -16.34 6.86 14.25
CA MET A 86 -16.48 7.19 12.83
C MET A 86 -15.63 6.26 11.95
N LEU A 87 -14.39 5.96 12.34
CA LEU A 87 -13.53 5.01 11.61
C LEU A 87 -14.11 3.60 11.61
N GLN A 88 -14.68 3.15 12.73
CA GLN A 88 -15.38 1.85 12.77
C GLN A 88 -16.58 1.85 11.82
N ARG A 89 -17.36 2.93 11.80
CA ARG A 89 -18.46 3.09 10.83
C ARG A 89 -17.97 3.09 9.39
N MET A 90 -16.86 3.78 9.09
CA MET A 90 -16.23 3.74 7.76
C MET A 90 -15.80 2.32 7.38
N ASN A 91 -15.29 1.54 8.34
CA ASN A 91 -14.91 0.14 8.10
C ASN A 91 -16.13 -0.73 7.76
N GLU A 92 -17.24 -0.58 8.50
CA GLU A 92 -18.51 -1.26 8.19
C GLU A 92 -19.00 -0.95 6.77
N LEU A 93 -18.92 0.33 6.38
CA LEU A 93 -19.30 0.80 5.05
C LEU A 93 -18.38 0.24 3.96
N ALA A 94 -17.07 0.20 4.19
CA ALA A 94 -16.10 -0.38 3.26
C ALA A 94 -16.32 -1.90 3.08
N VAL A 95 -16.59 -2.63 4.17
CA VAL A 95 -16.97 -4.04 4.11
C VAL A 95 -18.27 -4.24 3.35
N GLN A 96 -19.27 -3.37 3.58
CA GLN A 96 -20.52 -3.41 2.84
C GLN A 96 -20.27 -3.17 1.33
N ALA A 97 -19.47 -2.16 0.97
CA ALA A 97 -19.14 -1.81 -0.41
C ALA A 97 -18.30 -2.87 -1.14
N SER A 98 -17.50 -3.65 -0.41
CA SER A 98 -16.68 -4.76 -0.94
C SER A 98 -17.54 -5.93 -1.48
N ASN A 99 -18.82 -6.01 -1.12
CA ASN A 99 -19.69 -7.08 -1.60
C ASN A 99 -20.14 -6.87 -3.06
N GLY A 100 -19.88 -7.85 -3.92
CA GLY A 100 -20.21 -7.82 -5.35
C GLY A 100 -21.72 -7.79 -5.68
N THR A 101 -22.60 -7.92 -4.69
CA THR A 101 -24.05 -7.76 -4.89
C THR A 101 -24.50 -6.30 -5.00
N ASN A 102 -23.66 -5.34 -4.61
CA ASN A 102 -24.01 -3.93 -4.65
C ASN A 102 -23.81 -3.34 -6.05
N SER A 103 -24.77 -2.53 -6.47
CA SER A 103 -24.64 -1.76 -7.71
C SER A 103 -23.61 -0.62 -7.57
N GLU A 104 -23.20 -0.04 -8.68
CA GLU A 104 -22.37 1.18 -8.70
C GLU A 104 -23.06 2.35 -7.97
N ASP A 105 -24.38 2.48 -8.12
CA ASP A 105 -25.18 3.51 -7.43
C ASP A 105 -25.19 3.30 -5.90
N ASP A 106 -25.31 2.04 -5.44
CA ASP A 106 -25.25 1.72 -4.01
C ASP A 106 -23.88 2.05 -3.43
N ARG A 107 -22.80 1.70 -4.14
CA ARG A 107 -21.44 2.03 -3.71
C ARG A 107 -21.16 3.52 -3.72
N LYS A 108 -21.75 4.27 -4.65
CA LYS A 108 -21.69 5.72 -4.66
C LYS A 108 -22.39 6.33 -3.43
N ALA A 109 -23.56 5.82 -3.05
CA ALA A 109 -24.24 6.27 -1.84
C ALA A 109 -23.41 5.97 -0.57
N ILE A 110 -22.75 4.81 -0.52
CA ILE A 110 -21.81 4.47 0.56
C ILE A 110 -20.60 5.42 0.55
N GLN A 111 -20.03 5.71 -0.63
CA GLN A 111 -18.92 6.65 -0.79
C GLN A 111 -19.29 8.06 -0.31
N ASP A 112 -20.53 8.50 -0.55
CA ASP A 112 -21.01 9.79 -0.05
C ASP A 112 -21.03 9.81 1.49
N GLU A 113 -21.45 8.72 2.15
CA GLU A 113 -21.40 8.58 3.62
C GLU A 113 -19.94 8.56 4.13
N ILE A 114 -19.05 7.82 3.48
CA ILE A 114 -17.61 7.79 3.80
C ILE A 114 -16.98 9.19 3.65
N SER A 115 -17.35 9.93 2.61
CA SER A 115 -16.86 11.30 2.38
C SER A 115 -17.35 12.27 3.46
N GLN A 116 -18.59 12.10 3.94
CA GLN A 116 -19.12 12.86 5.07
C GLN A 116 -18.40 12.52 6.37
N LEU A 117 -18.16 11.24 6.66
CA LEU A 117 -17.39 10.81 7.83
C LEU A 117 -15.95 11.34 7.80
N THR A 118 -15.31 11.32 6.63
CA THR A 118 -13.97 11.90 6.43
C THR A 118 -13.96 13.41 6.72
N THR A 119 -14.96 14.13 6.22
CA THR A 119 -15.14 15.58 6.49
C THR A 119 -15.39 15.83 7.97
N GLU A 120 -16.16 14.97 8.64
CA GLU A 120 -16.47 15.10 10.05
C GLU A 120 -15.25 14.79 10.94
N ILE A 121 -14.40 13.82 10.56
CA ILE A 121 -13.10 13.56 11.20
C ILE A 121 -12.21 14.80 11.09
N ASP A 122 -12.12 15.42 9.91
CA ASP A 122 -11.39 16.68 9.73
C ASP A 122 -11.98 17.81 10.59
N ARG A 123 -13.32 17.91 10.66
CA ARG A 123 -14.00 18.90 11.50
C ARG A 123 -13.67 18.69 12.98
N VAL A 124 -13.72 17.47 13.50
CA VAL A 124 -13.37 17.15 14.89
C VAL A 124 -11.91 17.52 15.16
N SER A 125 -11.00 17.16 14.24
CA SER A 125 -9.59 17.51 14.33
C SER A 125 -9.35 19.03 14.38
N GLU A 126 -10.08 19.79 13.54
CA GLU A 126 -9.93 21.24 13.43
C GLU A 126 -10.68 22.05 14.47
N THR A 127 -11.67 21.49 15.16
CA THR A 127 -12.50 22.22 16.14
C THR A 127 -12.21 21.87 17.59
N THR A 128 -11.53 20.74 17.86
CA THR A 128 -11.18 20.31 19.21
C THR A 128 -10.13 21.24 19.81
N LYS A 129 -10.54 22.02 20.82
CA LYS A 129 -9.70 23.01 21.49
C LYS A 129 -9.80 22.93 23.01
N PHE A 130 -8.69 23.21 23.68
CA PHE A 130 -8.64 23.47 25.11
C PHE A 130 -7.90 24.79 25.33
N ASN A 131 -8.54 25.73 26.05
CA ASN A 131 -7.99 27.08 26.28
C ASN A 131 -7.46 27.74 24.98
N GLU A 132 -8.30 27.76 23.93
CA GLU A 132 -7.98 28.27 22.57
C GLU A 132 -6.85 27.55 21.80
N THR A 133 -6.23 26.53 22.40
CA THR A 133 -5.21 25.71 21.75
C THR A 133 -5.87 24.51 21.08
N TYR A 134 -5.64 24.32 19.78
CA TYR A 134 -6.12 23.15 19.05
C TYR A 134 -5.31 21.92 19.44
N LEU A 135 -5.98 20.86 19.87
CA LEU A 135 -5.30 19.65 20.36
C LEU A 135 -4.94 18.67 19.24
N LEU A 136 -5.81 18.54 18.23
CA LEU A 136 -5.71 17.50 17.18
C LEU A 136 -5.25 18.03 15.81
N LYS A 137 -5.28 19.35 15.62
CA LYS A 137 -4.96 20.04 14.35
C LYS A 137 -3.47 20.08 14.03
N GLY A 138 -2.63 19.98 15.07
CA GLY A 138 -1.17 20.08 14.98
C GLY A 138 -0.62 21.50 15.08
N ASP A 139 0.71 21.59 15.25
CA ASP A 139 1.44 22.85 15.13
C ASP A 139 1.49 23.28 13.65
N GLY A 140 1.50 24.58 13.35
CA GLY A 140 1.37 25.08 11.96
C GLY A 140 2.45 24.62 10.96
N SER A 141 3.46 23.87 11.41
CA SER A 141 4.54 23.31 10.58
C SER A 141 4.12 21.99 9.95
N LYS A 142 4.52 21.75 8.71
CA LYS A 142 4.21 20.50 8.00
C LYS A 142 5.40 19.53 8.03
N SER A 143 5.12 18.24 8.15
CA SER A 143 6.07 17.16 7.89
C SER A 143 5.48 16.14 6.92
N THR A 144 6.37 15.51 6.16
CA THR A 144 6.02 14.37 5.31
C THR A 144 5.94 13.12 6.17
N LYS A 145 4.79 12.46 6.18
CA LYS A 145 4.60 11.14 6.80
C LYS A 145 4.40 10.09 5.71
N THR A 146 5.00 8.93 5.91
CA THR A 146 4.80 7.76 5.04
C THR A 146 3.48 7.10 5.39
N VAL A 147 2.71 6.72 4.36
CA VAL A 147 1.55 5.85 4.52
C VAL A 147 2.03 4.40 4.44
N ASN A 148 1.36 3.49 5.15
CA ASN A 148 1.72 2.07 5.08
C ASN A 148 1.40 1.50 3.69
N ALA A 149 2.14 0.47 3.29
CA ALA A 149 1.82 -0.27 2.08
C ALA A 149 0.72 -1.29 2.37
N HIS A 150 -0.07 -1.63 1.36
CA HIS A 150 -1.15 -2.62 1.44
C HIS A 150 -0.97 -3.67 0.35
N ASP A 151 -1.40 -4.91 0.62
CA ASP A 151 -1.16 -6.08 -0.23
C ASP A 151 -2.23 -6.30 -1.31
N ALA A 152 -3.21 -5.39 -1.40
CA ALA A 152 -4.31 -5.45 -2.35
C ALA A 152 -5.12 -6.78 -2.28
N GLY A 153 -5.11 -7.48 -1.13
CA GLY A 153 -5.79 -8.77 -0.98
C GLY A 153 -5.17 -9.91 -1.82
N LEU A 154 -3.96 -9.71 -2.33
CA LEU A 154 -3.23 -10.73 -3.08
C LEU A 154 -2.64 -11.78 -2.14
N ALA A 155 -2.62 -13.04 -2.60
CA ALA A 155 -2.01 -14.12 -1.83
C ALA A 155 -0.49 -13.95 -1.78
N GLY A 156 0.04 -13.74 -0.56
CA GLY A 156 1.46 -13.56 -0.34
C GLY A 156 1.79 -13.00 1.05
N LYS A 157 3.00 -12.49 1.19
CA LYS A 157 3.50 -11.89 2.43
C LYS A 157 3.99 -10.46 2.19
N LEU A 158 3.36 -9.50 2.85
CA LEU A 158 3.84 -8.12 2.93
C LEU A 158 4.75 -7.94 4.16
N VAL A 159 5.89 -7.28 3.98
CA VAL A 159 6.84 -6.94 5.04
C VAL A 159 7.23 -5.48 4.92
N ASP A 160 7.07 -4.71 5.99
CA ASP A 160 7.61 -3.35 6.10
C ASP A 160 9.11 -3.41 6.46
N ASN A 161 9.95 -2.72 5.68
CA ASN A 161 11.39 -2.67 5.89
C ASN A 161 11.82 -1.49 6.79
N GLY A 162 10.89 -0.63 7.22
CA GLY A 162 11.13 0.45 8.19
C GLY A 162 11.91 1.66 7.66
N ASN A 163 12.21 1.71 6.35
CA ASN A 163 12.91 2.80 5.67
C ASN A 163 12.01 3.55 4.66
N GLY A 164 10.69 3.38 4.77
CA GLY A 164 9.73 3.87 3.78
C GLY A 164 9.64 2.99 2.53
N THR A 165 10.16 1.76 2.58
CA THR A 165 9.87 0.72 1.59
C THR A 165 9.28 -0.52 2.26
N SER A 166 8.44 -1.21 1.51
CA SER A 166 7.84 -2.49 1.87
C SER A 166 8.13 -3.51 0.78
N THR A 167 8.17 -4.79 1.14
CA THR A 167 8.37 -5.89 0.19
C THR A 167 7.18 -6.82 0.24
N PHE A 168 6.48 -6.97 -0.88
CA PHE A 168 5.46 -7.98 -1.06
C PHE A 168 6.04 -9.16 -1.82
N THR A 169 5.91 -10.36 -1.27
CA THR A 169 6.29 -11.60 -1.95
C THR A 169 5.01 -12.38 -2.22
N ALA A 170 4.60 -12.47 -3.48
CA ALA A 170 3.48 -13.28 -3.90
C ALA A 170 3.79 -14.77 -3.72
N ASP A 171 2.76 -15.58 -3.56
CA ASP A 171 2.90 -17.03 -3.59
C ASP A 171 3.45 -17.52 -4.96
N ASP A 172 4.17 -18.64 -4.96
CA ASP A 172 4.79 -19.19 -6.18
C ASP A 172 3.72 -19.52 -7.24
N LEU A 173 3.75 -18.82 -8.36
CA LEU A 173 2.83 -18.97 -9.48
C LEU A 173 3.48 -19.74 -10.65
N LYS A 174 2.78 -20.75 -11.19
CA LYS A 174 3.23 -21.58 -12.32
C LYS A 174 2.23 -21.54 -13.46
N VAL A 175 2.69 -21.93 -14.66
CA VAL A 175 1.81 -22.11 -15.82
C VAL A 175 0.76 -23.17 -15.49
N GLY A 176 -0.52 -22.82 -15.69
CA GLY A 176 -1.68 -23.61 -15.34
C GLY A 176 -2.34 -23.23 -14.01
N ASP A 177 -1.68 -22.44 -13.16
CA ASP A 177 -2.28 -21.96 -11.91
C ASP A 177 -3.29 -20.85 -12.16
N LYS A 178 -4.23 -20.70 -11.23
CA LYS A 178 -5.23 -19.62 -11.23
C LYS A 178 -4.85 -18.56 -10.21
N VAL A 179 -4.92 -17.30 -10.60
CA VAL A 179 -4.64 -16.15 -9.73
C VAL A 179 -5.79 -15.16 -9.80
N THR A 180 -6.25 -14.69 -8.63
CA THR A 180 -7.26 -13.64 -8.55
C THR A 180 -6.57 -12.30 -8.39
N ILE A 181 -6.80 -11.39 -9.34
CA ILE A 181 -6.26 -10.02 -9.32
C ILE A 181 -7.43 -9.06 -9.51
N ALA A 182 -7.59 -8.09 -8.60
CA ALA A 182 -8.72 -7.14 -8.60
C ALA A 182 -10.10 -7.80 -8.69
N GLY A 183 -10.29 -8.93 -8.00
CA GLY A 183 -11.55 -9.67 -7.98
C GLY A 183 -11.84 -10.50 -9.24
N LYS A 184 -10.96 -10.49 -10.25
CA LYS A 184 -11.08 -11.32 -11.45
C LYS A 184 -10.09 -12.49 -11.41
N GLU A 185 -10.58 -13.70 -11.69
CA GLU A 185 -9.76 -14.90 -11.80
C GLU A 185 -9.10 -14.96 -13.19
N TYR A 186 -7.79 -15.17 -13.21
CA TYR A 186 -7.00 -15.38 -14.41
C TYR A 186 -6.30 -16.74 -14.36
N THR A 187 -6.18 -17.41 -15.51
CA THR A 187 -5.37 -18.62 -15.66
C THR A 187 -4.02 -18.27 -16.24
N ILE A 188 -2.93 -18.78 -15.66
CA ILE A 188 -1.58 -18.50 -16.14
C ILE A 188 -1.29 -19.38 -17.37
N GLY A 189 -1.25 -18.76 -18.55
CA GLY A 189 -0.94 -19.40 -19.82
C GLY A 189 0.56 -19.52 -20.09
N LYS A 190 0.90 -20.34 -21.10
CA LYS A 190 2.27 -20.41 -21.63
C LYS A 190 2.53 -19.16 -22.48
N SER A 191 3.68 -18.51 -22.25
CA SER A 191 4.18 -17.46 -23.15
C SER A 191 4.33 -18.01 -24.57
N ALA A 192 3.92 -17.23 -25.57
CA ALA A 192 4.24 -17.49 -26.98
C ALA A 192 5.75 -17.67 -27.17
N ASP A 193 6.15 -18.67 -27.95
CA ASP A 193 7.54 -18.94 -28.34
C ASP A 193 7.77 -18.48 -29.78
N VAL A 194 8.93 -17.92 -30.11
CA VAL A 194 9.30 -17.57 -31.50
C VAL A 194 9.24 -18.80 -32.41
N ALA A 195 9.46 -19.99 -31.84
CA ALA A 195 9.34 -21.27 -32.55
C ALA A 195 7.92 -21.58 -33.04
N ASP A 196 6.89 -20.91 -32.52
CA ASP A 196 5.49 -21.09 -32.92
C ASP A 196 5.11 -20.21 -34.14
N TYR A 197 6.03 -19.38 -34.63
CA TYR A 197 5.82 -18.43 -35.73
C TYR A 197 6.74 -18.70 -36.92
N VAL A 198 6.29 -18.32 -38.12
CA VAL A 198 7.09 -18.41 -39.35
C VAL A 198 6.88 -17.20 -40.26
N LYS A 199 7.97 -16.67 -40.81
CA LYS A 199 7.89 -15.61 -41.83
C LYS A 199 7.22 -16.16 -43.10
N LYS A 200 6.23 -15.44 -43.63
CA LYS A 200 5.48 -15.75 -44.87
C LYS A 200 6.33 -16.31 -46.03
N GLY A 201 7.50 -15.70 -46.30
CA GLY A 201 8.39 -16.14 -47.38
C GLY A 201 9.14 -17.46 -47.12
N SER A 202 9.33 -17.86 -45.86
CA SER A 202 10.13 -19.03 -45.48
C SER A 202 9.34 -20.34 -45.53
N ILE A 203 8.02 -20.27 -45.65
CA ILE A 203 7.12 -21.43 -45.71
C ILE A 203 7.36 -22.26 -46.99
N THR A 204 7.85 -21.60 -48.05
CA THR A 204 8.19 -22.21 -49.34
C THR A 204 9.44 -23.11 -49.32
N GLY A 205 10.23 -23.08 -48.25
CA GLY A 205 11.55 -23.72 -48.16
C GLY A 205 11.56 -25.18 -47.70
N THR A 206 10.44 -25.75 -47.25
CA THR A 206 10.41 -27.18 -46.90
C THR A 206 10.32 -28.00 -48.18
N LYS A 207 11.49 -28.41 -48.68
CA LYS A 207 11.71 -29.41 -49.74
C LYS A 207 11.09 -30.80 -49.44
N ALA A 208 10.25 -30.91 -48.41
CA ALA A 208 9.55 -32.11 -48.02
C ALA A 208 8.19 -32.15 -48.76
N PRO A 209 7.81 -33.30 -49.36
CA PRO A 209 6.54 -33.40 -50.06
C PRO A 209 5.38 -33.22 -49.08
N ALA A 210 4.44 -32.34 -49.43
CA ALA A 210 3.16 -32.13 -48.74
C ALA A 210 2.50 -33.44 -48.31
N LYS A 211 2.05 -33.55 -47.07
CA LYS A 211 1.31 -34.71 -46.55
C LYS A 211 -0.19 -34.46 -46.58
N THR A 212 -0.96 -35.54 -46.50
CA THR A 212 -2.41 -35.49 -46.32
C THR A 212 -2.67 -34.95 -44.91
N GLY A 213 -3.59 -34.01 -44.77
CA GLY A 213 -3.90 -33.37 -43.50
C GLY A 213 -3.07 -32.12 -43.18
N ASP A 214 -2.07 -31.78 -44.01
CA ASP A 214 -1.47 -30.44 -43.96
C ASP A 214 -2.55 -29.41 -44.36
N SER A 215 -2.57 -28.26 -43.70
CA SER A 215 -3.67 -27.29 -43.83
C SER A 215 -3.21 -25.84 -43.69
N VAL A 216 -4.01 -24.93 -44.23
CA VAL A 216 -3.89 -23.48 -44.02
C VAL A 216 -5.23 -22.98 -43.50
N THR A 217 -5.22 -22.32 -42.35
CA THR A 217 -6.40 -21.69 -41.78
C THR A 217 -6.32 -20.19 -41.98
N HIS A 218 -7.27 -19.65 -42.74
CA HIS A 218 -7.42 -18.23 -43.00
C HIS A 218 -8.78 -17.77 -42.47
N ASN A 219 -8.80 -16.75 -41.60
CA ASN A 219 -10.04 -16.20 -41.02
C ASN A 219 -10.98 -17.26 -40.43
N GLY A 220 -10.41 -18.30 -39.80
CA GLY A 220 -11.17 -19.41 -39.19
C GLY A 220 -11.68 -20.47 -40.16
N VAL A 221 -11.40 -20.34 -41.46
CA VAL A 221 -11.70 -21.37 -42.48
C VAL A 221 -10.44 -22.16 -42.76
N THR A 222 -10.46 -23.46 -42.46
CA THR A 222 -9.32 -24.36 -42.64
C THR A 222 -9.41 -25.07 -43.98
N THR A 223 -8.51 -24.74 -44.90
CA THR A 223 -8.34 -25.44 -46.15
C THR A 223 -7.34 -26.58 -45.96
N THR A 224 -7.77 -27.82 -46.19
CA THR A 224 -6.98 -29.03 -45.90
C THR A 224 -6.60 -29.76 -47.18
N ILE A 225 -5.40 -30.34 -47.17
CA ILE A 225 -4.87 -31.13 -48.25
C ILE A 225 -5.35 -32.58 -48.15
N VAL A 226 -6.05 -33.05 -49.17
CA VAL A 226 -6.74 -34.36 -49.17
C VAL A 226 -6.21 -35.31 -50.24
N ASP A 227 -6.29 -36.62 -49.96
CA ASP A 227 -5.98 -37.70 -50.92
C ASP A 227 -7.15 -37.96 -51.89
N LYS A 228 -7.75 -36.88 -52.39
CA LYS A 228 -8.85 -36.90 -53.35
C LYS A 228 -8.42 -36.23 -54.65
N ILE A 229 -9.01 -36.59 -55.77
CA ILE A 229 -8.83 -35.97 -57.10
C ILE A 229 -10.19 -35.87 -57.79
N THR A 230 -10.44 -34.82 -58.56
CA THR A 230 -11.72 -34.71 -59.28
C THR A 230 -11.83 -35.77 -60.37
N THR A 231 -13.05 -36.20 -60.71
CA THR A 231 -13.31 -37.10 -61.85
C THR A 231 -12.75 -36.54 -63.16
N ALA A 232 -12.88 -35.24 -63.39
CA ALA A 232 -12.35 -34.55 -64.56
C ALA A 232 -10.80 -34.67 -64.64
N ASP A 233 -10.10 -34.41 -63.54
CA ASP A 233 -8.63 -34.48 -63.50
C ASP A 233 -8.12 -35.92 -63.58
N ALA A 234 -8.83 -36.87 -62.98
CA ALA A 234 -8.51 -38.30 -63.04
C ALA A 234 -8.67 -38.88 -64.46
N GLN A 235 -9.75 -38.51 -65.14
CA GLN A 235 -10.02 -38.93 -66.53
C GLN A 235 -9.11 -38.22 -67.53
N GLY A 236 -8.74 -36.96 -67.26
CA GLY A 236 -7.81 -36.16 -68.05
C GLY A 236 -6.33 -36.52 -67.85
N ALA A 237 -6.02 -37.39 -66.89
CA ALA A 237 -4.67 -37.85 -66.63
C ALA A 237 -4.10 -38.70 -67.77
N THR A 238 -2.80 -38.58 -68.04
CA THR A 238 -2.12 -39.46 -69.00
C THR A 238 -1.87 -40.83 -68.37
N TRP A 239 -2.57 -41.87 -68.81
CA TRP A 239 -2.39 -43.25 -68.33
C TRP A 239 -1.37 -44.02 -69.18
N ALA A 240 -0.57 -44.87 -68.55
CA ALA A 240 0.42 -45.72 -69.20
C ALA A 240 0.21 -47.20 -68.86
N ALA A 241 0.73 -48.09 -69.71
CA ALA A 241 0.69 -49.52 -69.45
C ALA A 241 1.44 -49.85 -68.15
N GLY A 242 0.80 -50.61 -67.25
CA GLY A 242 1.32 -50.95 -65.92
C GLY A 242 0.89 -50.00 -64.79
N ASP A 243 0.05 -49.00 -65.08
CA ASP A 243 -0.72 -48.24 -64.10
C ASP A 243 -1.91 -49.06 -63.57
N THR A 244 -2.43 -48.74 -62.40
CA THR A 244 -3.51 -49.49 -61.75
C THR A 244 -4.52 -48.58 -61.05
N PHE A 245 -5.78 -48.98 -61.03
CA PHE A 245 -6.83 -48.32 -60.26
C PHE A 245 -7.88 -49.34 -59.80
N ILE A 246 -8.73 -48.94 -58.86
CA ILE A 246 -9.90 -49.67 -58.41
C ILE A 246 -11.11 -48.86 -58.88
N ASP A 247 -12.07 -49.46 -59.56
CA ASP A 247 -13.31 -48.75 -59.95
C ASP A 247 -14.24 -48.56 -58.74
N ALA A 248 -15.33 -47.81 -58.94
CA ALA A 248 -16.33 -47.55 -57.90
C ALA A 248 -17.03 -48.83 -57.38
N ASP A 249 -17.02 -49.90 -58.17
CA ASP A 249 -17.60 -51.21 -57.81
C ASP A 249 -16.59 -52.09 -57.02
N GLY A 250 -15.40 -51.57 -56.72
CA GLY A 250 -14.36 -52.23 -55.93
C GLY A 250 -13.47 -53.17 -56.72
N LYS A 251 -13.51 -53.12 -58.05
CA LYS A 251 -12.74 -54.00 -58.93
C LYS A 251 -11.41 -53.39 -59.31
N GLU A 252 -10.35 -54.20 -59.17
CA GLU A 252 -8.99 -53.81 -59.59
C GLU A 252 -8.81 -53.92 -61.10
N TRP A 253 -8.27 -52.86 -61.68
CA TRP A 253 -7.93 -52.74 -63.08
C TRP A 253 -6.44 -52.43 -63.25
N SER A 254 -5.78 -53.18 -64.12
CA SER A 254 -4.45 -52.90 -64.63
C SER A 254 -4.55 -52.33 -66.05
N VAL A 255 -3.90 -51.19 -66.26
CA VAL A 255 -3.88 -50.53 -67.55
C VAL A 255 -2.91 -51.24 -68.49
N ILE A 256 -3.40 -51.63 -69.66
CA ILE A 256 -2.62 -52.28 -70.72
C ILE A 256 -2.52 -51.35 -71.94
N ALA A 257 -1.53 -51.60 -72.80
CA ALA A 257 -1.36 -50.81 -74.03
C ALA A 257 -2.59 -50.90 -74.96
N ASP A 258 -2.81 -49.86 -75.77
CA ASP A 258 -3.97 -49.77 -76.69
C ASP A 258 -4.01 -50.86 -77.79
N THR A 259 -2.94 -51.63 -77.95
CA THR A 259 -2.90 -52.79 -78.84
C THR A 259 -3.66 -54.01 -78.28
N GLY A 260 -3.97 -54.03 -76.98
CA GLY A 260 -4.75 -55.07 -76.31
C GLY A 260 -6.27 -54.85 -76.34
N LYS A 261 -7.03 -55.76 -75.70
CA LYS A 261 -8.48 -55.62 -75.49
C LYS A 261 -8.78 -55.52 -74.00
N THR A 262 -9.72 -54.64 -73.64
CA THR A 262 -10.27 -54.58 -72.28
C THR A 262 -10.93 -55.92 -71.92
N ASP A 263 -10.46 -56.56 -70.86
CA ASP A 263 -10.95 -57.84 -70.33
C ASP A 263 -11.35 -57.67 -68.86
N ALA A 264 -12.66 -57.54 -68.66
CA ALA A 264 -13.24 -57.43 -67.34
C ALA A 264 -12.97 -58.67 -66.46
N THR A 265 -12.78 -59.86 -67.01
CA THR A 265 -12.59 -61.07 -66.19
C THR A 265 -11.19 -61.12 -65.58
N LYS A 266 -10.22 -60.54 -66.27
CA LYS A 266 -8.82 -60.44 -65.84
C LYS A 266 -8.48 -59.13 -65.13
N GLY A 267 -9.39 -58.16 -65.15
CA GLY A 267 -9.12 -56.82 -64.62
C GLY A 267 -8.13 -56.05 -65.48
N GLU A 268 -8.18 -56.19 -66.80
CA GLU A 268 -7.30 -55.47 -67.73
C GLU A 268 -8.10 -54.44 -68.53
N VAL A 269 -7.63 -53.20 -68.61
CA VAL A 269 -8.28 -52.11 -69.35
C VAL A 269 -7.28 -51.41 -70.27
N LYS A 270 -7.63 -51.21 -71.55
CA LYS A 270 -6.75 -50.47 -72.45
C LYS A 270 -6.75 -48.98 -72.09
N VAL A 271 -5.62 -48.29 -72.30
CA VAL A 271 -5.44 -46.86 -71.98
C VAL A 271 -6.62 -46.00 -72.45
N ALA A 272 -7.09 -46.18 -73.69
CA ALA A 272 -8.20 -45.41 -74.24
C ALA A 272 -9.54 -45.58 -73.52
N ASP A 273 -9.77 -46.70 -72.82
CA ASP A 273 -11.03 -46.99 -72.13
C ASP A 273 -11.01 -46.59 -70.65
N VAL A 274 -9.84 -46.27 -70.08
CA VAL A 274 -9.64 -46.02 -68.64
C VAL A 274 -10.61 -44.95 -68.11
N ALA A 275 -10.81 -43.86 -68.85
CA ALA A 275 -11.71 -42.78 -68.46
C ALA A 275 -13.17 -43.24 -68.25
N THR A 276 -13.60 -44.32 -68.92
CA THR A 276 -14.97 -44.85 -68.80
C THR A 276 -15.23 -45.54 -67.46
N TYR A 277 -14.16 -46.03 -66.83
CA TYR A 277 -14.22 -46.80 -65.58
C TYR A 277 -13.82 -45.97 -64.34
N LEU A 278 -13.29 -44.75 -64.53
CA LEU A 278 -13.01 -43.80 -63.45
C LEU A 278 -14.22 -42.92 -63.17
N LYS A 279 -14.96 -43.30 -62.12
CA LYS A 279 -16.13 -42.57 -61.60
C LYS A 279 -15.90 -42.15 -60.16
N ASP A 280 -16.81 -41.33 -59.62
CA ASP A 280 -16.89 -41.06 -58.18
C ASP A 280 -16.81 -42.37 -57.37
N GLY A 281 -15.94 -42.40 -56.37
CA GLY A 281 -15.63 -43.58 -55.57
C GLY A 281 -14.53 -44.50 -56.11
N SER A 282 -14.00 -44.26 -57.31
CA SER A 282 -12.84 -45.00 -57.83
C SER A 282 -11.57 -44.63 -57.05
N THR A 283 -10.58 -45.52 -57.00
CA THR A 283 -9.31 -45.27 -56.31
C THR A 283 -8.13 -45.52 -57.24
N ILE A 284 -7.35 -44.48 -57.55
CA ILE A 284 -6.10 -44.61 -58.32
C ILE A 284 -5.02 -45.18 -57.40
N THR A 285 -4.55 -46.38 -57.72
CA THR A 285 -3.55 -47.10 -56.91
C THR A 285 -2.14 -46.90 -57.45
N LYS A 286 -1.99 -46.68 -58.77
CA LYS A 286 -0.72 -46.33 -59.41
C LYS A 286 -0.98 -45.56 -60.71
N ASN A 287 -0.29 -44.44 -60.89
CA ASN A 287 -0.24 -43.72 -62.17
C ASN A 287 1.11 -43.00 -62.29
N ALA A 288 1.91 -43.36 -63.29
CA ALA A 288 3.26 -42.84 -63.47
C ALA A 288 3.33 -41.32 -63.77
N ASN A 289 2.26 -40.76 -64.35
CA ASN A 289 2.20 -39.38 -64.84
C ASN A 289 1.45 -38.44 -63.90
N LEU A 290 0.53 -38.95 -63.07
CA LEU A 290 -0.03 -38.20 -61.95
C LEU A 290 1.04 -38.04 -60.88
N LYS A 291 1.23 -36.80 -60.41
CA LYS A 291 2.25 -36.48 -59.41
C LYS A 291 1.60 -36.15 -58.08
N VAL A 292 2.15 -36.69 -57.00
CA VAL A 292 1.81 -36.31 -55.63
C VAL A 292 3.09 -35.76 -55.01
N GLY A 293 3.17 -34.43 -54.89
CA GLY A 293 4.44 -33.77 -54.57
C GLY A 293 5.49 -34.00 -55.67
N THR A 294 6.67 -34.51 -55.31
CA THR A 294 7.79 -34.75 -56.24
C THR A 294 7.82 -36.15 -56.86
N GLY A 295 6.94 -37.08 -56.44
CA GLY A 295 6.89 -38.47 -56.94
C GLY A 295 5.59 -38.80 -57.69
N ALA A 296 5.55 -39.95 -58.38
CA ALA A 296 4.36 -40.43 -59.07
C ALA A 296 3.36 -41.10 -58.11
N VAL A 297 2.09 -41.21 -58.51
CA VAL A 297 1.07 -41.97 -57.76
C VAL A 297 1.49 -43.45 -57.75
N GLY A 298 1.67 -44.03 -56.57
CA GLY A 298 2.19 -45.39 -56.35
C GLY A 298 3.63 -45.44 -55.79
N ASP A 299 4.48 -44.45 -56.08
CA ASP A 299 5.86 -44.40 -55.54
C ASP A 299 5.91 -43.98 -54.06
N ILE A 300 4.88 -43.27 -53.60
CA ILE A 300 4.79 -42.67 -52.26
C ILE A 300 3.90 -43.51 -51.31
N ALA A 301 3.50 -44.73 -51.70
CA ALA A 301 2.61 -45.62 -50.93
C ALA A 301 1.23 -45.02 -50.60
N LYS A 302 0.75 -44.04 -51.37
CA LYS A 302 -0.57 -43.39 -51.18
C LYS A 302 -1.45 -43.55 -52.42
N LYS A 303 -2.74 -43.79 -52.19
CA LYS A 303 -3.81 -43.93 -53.19
C LYS A 303 -4.59 -42.61 -53.29
N LEU A 304 -5.10 -42.24 -54.48
CA LEU A 304 -5.99 -41.09 -54.64
C LEU A 304 -7.43 -41.56 -54.87
N THR A 305 -8.38 -41.02 -54.12
CA THR A 305 -9.81 -41.30 -54.32
C THR A 305 -10.38 -40.32 -55.32
N VAL A 306 -11.08 -40.82 -56.33
CA VAL A 306 -11.75 -40.01 -57.33
C VAL A 306 -13.09 -39.55 -56.78
N VAL A 307 -13.32 -38.24 -56.80
CA VAL A 307 -14.56 -37.61 -56.35
C VAL A 307 -15.16 -36.71 -57.43
N ASP A 308 -16.47 -36.56 -57.46
CA ASP A 308 -17.12 -35.66 -58.44
C ASP A 308 -16.77 -34.18 -58.23
N ALA A 309 -16.63 -33.75 -56.97
CA ALA A 309 -16.18 -32.42 -56.60
C ALA A 309 -15.42 -32.47 -55.27
N LEU A 310 -14.45 -31.57 -55.11
CA LEU A 310 -13.85 -31.27 -53.80
C LEU A 310 -14.75 -30.29 -53.05
N GLU A 311 -14.76 -30.36 -51.73
CA GLU A 311 -15.40 -29.33 -50.91
C GLU A 311 -14.61 -28.01 -51.02
N ASP A 312 -15.26 -26.87 -50.76
CA ASP A 312 -14.63 -25.53 -50.82
C ASP A 312 -13.42 -25.40 -49.86
N THR A 313 -13.32 -26.28 -48.87
CA THR A 313 -12.23 -26.38 -47.88
C THR A 313 -11.21 -27.48 -48.19
N GLU A 314 -11.28 -28.13 -49.35
CA GLU A 314 -10.41 -29.23 -49.74
C GLU A 314 -9.57 -28.90 -50.98
N VAL A 315 -8.28 -29.20 -50.91
CA VAL A 315 -7.38 -29.10 -52.08
C VAL A 315 -6.76 -30.47 -52.36
N SER A 316 -6.86 -30.90 -53.62
CA SER A 316 -6.25 -32.15 -54.06
C SER A 316 -4.74 -32.09 -53.95
N ARG A 317 -4.14 -33.24 -53.60
CA ARG A 317 -2.69 -33.45 -53.59
C ARG A 317 -2.06 -33.63 -54.97
N ASN A 318 -2.82 -33.55 -56.06
CA ASN A 318 -2.32 -33.72 -57.42
C ASN A 318 -1.50 -32.49 -57.87
N GLY A 319 -0.24 -32.72 -58.28
CA GLY A 319 0.69 -31.71 -58.81
C GLY A 319 1.66 -31.08 -57.80
N THR A 320 2.67 -30.35 -58.31
CA THR A 320 3.67 -29.59 -57.52
C THR A 320 3.04 -28.45 -56.68
N ALA A 321 1.76 -28.16 -56.92
CA ALA A 321 1.04 -27.01 -56.37
C ALA A 321 0.39 -27.25 -54.99
N GLY A 322 0.36 -28.48 -54.46
CA GLY A 322 -0.48 -28.84 -53.30
C GLY A 322 -0.21 -28.07 -52.00
N ILE A 323 1.06 -27.79 -51.65
CA ILE A 323 1.40 -26.89 -50.51
C ILE A 323 1.97 -25.55 -50.98
N GLY A 324 2.76 -25.55 -52.06
CA GLY A 324 3.44 -24.34 -52.53
C GLY A 324 2.46 -23.19 -52.84
N ASN A 325 1.29 -23.48 -53.42
CA ASN A 325 0.29 -22.45 -53.69
C ASN A 325 -0.59 -22.12 -52.48
N LEU A 326 -0.85 -23.09 -51.60
CA LEU A 326 -1.67 -22.85 -50.41
C LEU A 326 -0.91 -22.01 -49.37
N ALA A 327 0.38 -22.30 -49.18
CA ALA A 327 1.30 -21.55 -48.33
C ALA A 327 1.74 -20.21 -48.94
N ALA A 328 1.86 -20.07 -50.26
CA ALA A 328 2.22 -18.81 -50.90
C ALA A 328 1.12 -17.73 -50.79
N ASN A 329 -0.12 -18.15 -50.57
CA ASN A 329 -1.27 -17.26 -50.39
C ASN A 329 -1.56 -16.95 -48.91
N ALA A 330 -0.82 -17.54 -47.97
CA ALA A 330 -0.99 -17.25 -46.55
C ALA A 330 -0.65 -15.79 -46.26
N VAL A 331 -1.51 -15.11 -45.51
CA VAL A 331 -1.30 -13.75 -45.01
C VAL A 331 -0.86 -13.79 -43.55
N ALA A 332 -0.34 -12.69 -43.02
CA ALA A 332 -0.02 -12.62 -41.60
C ALA A 332 -1.28 -12.87 -40.73
N GLY A 333 -1.12 -13.70 -39.70
CA GLY A 333 -2.21 -14.20 -38.84
C GLY A 333 -2.84 -15.51 -39.31
N ASP A 334 -2.45 -16.06 -40.47
CA ASP A 334 -2.89 -17.39 -40.88
C ASP A 334 -2.14 -18.49 -40.12
N ILE A 335 -2.80 -19.62 -39.88
CA ILE A 335 -2.17 -20.80 -39.27
C ILE A 335 -1.84 -21.81 -40.37
N VAL A 336 -0.56 -22.12 -40.54
CA VAL A 336 -0.08 -23.15 -41.46
C VAL A 336 0.30 -24.39 -40.66
N THR A 337 -0.38 -25.50 -40.93
CA THR A 337 -0.04 -26.80 -40.35
C THR A 337 0.71 -27.63 -41.38
N ALA A 338 1.98 -27.92 -41.11
CA ALA A 338 2.83 -28.74 -41.95
C ALA A 338 3.47 -29.85 -41.12
N ASN A 339 3.36 -31.10 -41.58
CA ASN A 339 3.93 -32.27 -40.89
C ASN A 339 3.47 -32.44 -39.42
N GLY A 340 2.28 -31.94 -39.09
CA GLY A 340 1.71 -32.02 -37.73
C GLY A 340 2.16 -30.90 -36.77
N THR A 341 2.96 -29.93 -37.25
CA THR A 341 3.29 -28.71 -36.50
C THR A 341 2.51 -27.55 -37.09
N SER A 342 1.76 -26.84 -36.26
CA SER A 342 1.04 -25.62 -36.62
C SER A 342 1.88 -24.39 -36.28
N LEU A 343 2.08 -23.52 -37.25
CA LEU A 343 2.84 -22.27 -37.10
C LEU A 343 1.96 -21.10 -37.56
N GLU A 344 2.01 -20.00 -36.83
CA GLU A 344 1.35 -18.76 -37.24
C GLU A 344 2.25 -17.95 -38.18
N VAL A 345 1.67 -17.41 -39.25
CA VAL A 345 2.39 -16.67 -40.27
C VAL A 345 2.56 -15.21 -39.85
N THR A 346 3.80 -14.71 -39.91
CA THR A 346 4.12 -13.28 -39.70
C THR A 346 4.56 -12.63 -41.00
N GLU A 347 4.37 -11.30 -41.10
CA GLU A 347 4.89 -10.51 -42.24
C GLU A 347 6.42 -10.54 -42.27
N GLU A 348 7.06 -10.28 -41.13
CA GLU A 348 8.53 -10.20 -41.00
C GLU A 348 9.10 -11.27 -40.08
N THR A 349 10.43 -11.32 -39.93
CA THR A 349 11.04 -12.38 -39.11
C THR A 349 10.59 -12.25 -37.65
N PRO A 350 9.99 -13.30 -37.07
CA PRO A 350 9.53 -13.24 -35.69
C PRO A 350 10.75 -13.20 -34.76
N THR A 351 10.78 -12.23 -33.85
CA THR A 351 11.82 -12.12 -32.82
C THR A 351 11.21 -11.78 -31.47
N SER A 352 11.86 -12.19 -30.39
CA SER A 352 11.37 -11.91 -29.05
C SER A 352 11.54 -10.42 -28.71
N MET A 353 10.64 -9.86 -27.92
CA MET A 353 10.76 -8.48 -27.42
C MET A 353 12.10 -8.21 -26.72
N LYS A 354 12.69 -9.23 -26.08
CA LYS A 354 14.02 -9.15 -25.45
C LYS A 354 15.13 -8.89 -26.48
N ASP A 355 15.09 -9.60 -27.60
CA ASP A 355 16.10 -9.49 -28.65
C ASP A 355 15.92 -8.19 -29.44
N VAL A 356 14.68 -7.75 -29.66
CA VAL A 356 14.36 -6.44 -30.26
C VAL A 356 14.87 -5.30 -29.37
N ALA A 357 14.62 -5.36 -28.07
CA ALA A 357 15.14 -4.38 -27.11
C ALA A 357 16.68 -4.35 -27.07
N ALA A 358 17.32 -5.52 -27.15
CA ALA A 358 18.78 -5.61 -27.25
C ALA A 358 19.31 -5.01 -28.55
N ALA A 359 18.64 -5.24 -29.68
CA ALA A 359 18.99 -4.68 -30.99
C ALA A 359 18.88 -3.15 -31.00
N ILE A 360 17.79 -2.58 -30.48
CA ILE A 360 17.60 -1.11 -30.39
C ILE A 360 18.65 -0.47 -29.47
N LYS A 361 18.99 -1.12 -28.35
CA LYS A 361 20.06 -0.63 -27.45
C LYS A 361 21.45 -0.71 -28.07
N ALA A 362 21.66 -1.66 -28.99
CA ALA A 362 22.90 -1.83 -29.74
C ALA A 362 23.00 -0.92 -30.97
N ALA A 363 21.88 -0.35 -31.43
CA ALA A 363 21.84 0.54 -32.59
C ALA A 363 22.63 1.83 -32.36
N ASN A 364 23.25 2.34 -33.43
CA ASN A 364 24.05 3.56 -33.37
C ASN A 364 23.17 4.79 -33.09
N LYS A 365 23.68 5.73 -32.29
CA LYS A 365 23.00 7.01 -32.05
C LYS A 365 22.77 7.74 -33.37
N GLY A 366 21.55 8.23 -33.60
CA GLY A 366 21.12 8.83 -34.86
C GLY A 366 20.59 7.83 -35.89
N ALA A 367 20.50 6.53 -35.56
CA ALA A 367 19.80 5.56 -36.39
C ALA A 367 18.29 5.86 -36.44
N THR A 368 17.69 5.62 -37.61
CA THR A 368 16.24 5.68 -37.79
C THR A 368 15.66 4.32 -37.43
N ILE A 369 14.80 4.30 -36.40
CA ILE A 369 14.08 3.12 -35.93
C ILE A 369 12.62 3.29 -36.36
N THR A 370 12.07 2.33 -37.10
CA THR A 370 10.65 2.37 -37.52
C THR A 370 9.85 1.42 -36.66
N ILE A 371 8.76 1.89 -36.05
CA ILE A 371 7.81 1.08 -35.28
C ILE A 371 6.45 1.19 -35.99
N GLY A 372 5.93 0.06 -36.46
CA GLY A 372 4.75 0.02 -37.33
C GLY A 372 5.00 0.81 -38.62
N THR A 373 4.24 1.89 -38.80
CA THR A 373 4.35 2.78 -39.98
C THR A 373 5.10 4.08 -39.71
N LYS A 374 5.53 4.34 -38.46
CA LYS A 374 6.17 5.60 -38.06
C LYS A 374 7.66 5.40 -37.82
N SER A 375 8.46 6.35 -38.30
CA SER A 375 9.92 6.37 -38.13
C SER A 375 10.33 7.38 -37.07
N TYR A 376 11.22 6.95 -36.17
CA TYR A 376 11.75 7.72 -35.06
C TYR A 376 13.29 7.77 -35.15
N THR A 377 13.91 8.81 -34.62
CA THR A 377 15.36 8.91 -34.55
C THR A 377 15.86 8.58 -33.15
N LEU A 378 16.88 7.72 -33.07
CA LEU A 378 17.45 7.30 -31.79
C LEU A 378 18.35 8.41 -31.22
N GLY A 379 17.87 9.07 -30.17
CA GLY A 379 18.54 10.18 -29.48
C GLY A 379 19.11 9.82 -28.11
N VAL A 380 19.90 10.74 -27.56
CA VAL A 380 20.39 10.68 -26.17
C VAL A 380 19.41 11.26 -25.16
N ALA A 381 18.43 12.03 -25.64
CA ALA A 381 17.33 12.60 -24.88
C ALA A 381 16.09 12.64 -25.78
N THR A 382 14.92 12.63 -25.17
CA THR A 382 13.64 12.61 -25.89
C THR A 382 13.17 14.01 -26.25
N ASP A 383 12.99 14.23 -27.55
CA ASP A 383 12.45 15.43 -28.18
C ASP A 383 11.25 15.03 -29.05
N LYS A 384 10.05 15.29 -28.52
CA LYS A 384 8.78 14.91 -29.15
C LYS A 384 8.45 15.73 -30.40
N ASP A 385 9.03 16.93 -30.54
CA ASP A 385 8.74 17.82 -31.66
C ASP A 385 9.54 17.44 -32.91
N ASN A 386 10.66 16.72 -32.73
CA ASN A 386 11.54 16.23 -33.80
C ASN A 386 11.59 14.70 -33.90
N ASP A 387 10.60 14.00 -33.34
CA ASP A 387 10.47 12.54 -33.33
C ASP A 387 11.75 11.79 -32.87
N THR A 388 12.51 12.41 -31.97
CA THR A 388 13.77 11.88 -31.45
C THR A 388 13.53 11.29 -30.06
N TYR A 389 13.83 10.01 -29.84
CA TYR A 389 13.52 9.32 -28.58
C TYR A 389 14.73 8.53 -28.07
N THR A 390 14.82 8.34 -26.76
CA THR A 390 15.83 7.44 -26.18
C THR A 390 15.52 5.97 -26.49
N ALA A 391 16.53 5.10 -26.36
CA ALA A 391 16.35 3.66 -26.57
C ALA A 391 15.25 3.09 -25.65
N ASP A 392 15.20 3.52 -24.38
CA ASP A 392 14.22 3.03 -23.40
C ASP A 392 12.80 3.57 -23.68
N ASP A 393 12.68 4.80 -24.17
CA ASP A 393 11.39 5.37 -24.58
C ASP A 393 10.83 4.67 -25.83
N LEU A 394 11.69 4.37 -26.82
CA LEU A 394 11.30 3.63 -28.02
C LEU A 394 10.86 2.20 -27.68
N ILE A 395 11.59 1.51 -26.80
CA ILE A 395 11.22 0.17 -26.34
C ILE A 395 9.85 0.20 -25.65
N SER A 396 9.54 1.26 -24.91
CA SER A 396 8.24 1.42 -24.23
C SER A 396 7.08 1.69 -25.19
N MET A 397 7.36 2.10 -26.45
CA MET A 397 6.34 2.32 -27.47
C MET A 397 6.01 1.05 -28.27
N ILE A 398 6.87 0.03 -28.23
CA ILE A 398 6.71 -1.21 -28.98
C ILE A 398 5.69 -2.09 -28.28
N LYS A 399 4.69 -2.54 -29.03
CA LYS A 399 3.68 -3.52 -28.60
C LYS A 399 3.89 -4.84 -29.32
N GLU A 400 3.25 -5.87 -28.79
CA GLU A 400 3.17 -7.17 -29.47
C GLU A 400 2.50 -7.05 -30.84
N GLY A 401 3.05 -7.75 -31.83
CA GLY A 401 2.59 -7.71 -33.21
C GLY A 401 3.10 -6.51 -34.02
N ASP A 402 3.77 -5.55 -33.39
CA ASP A 402 4.37 -4.43 -34.12
C ASP A 402 5.51 -4.91 -35.02
N THR A 403 5.61 -4.31 -36.20
CA THR A 403 6.78 -4.45 -37.08
C THR A 403 7.82 -3.40 -36.68
N VAL A 404 9.02 -3.84 -36.32
CA VAL A 404 10.13 -2.96 -35.90
C VAL A 404 11.29 -3.09 -36.88
N ASN A 405 11.74 -1.97 -37.42
CA ASN A 405 12.99 -1.87 -38.18
C ASN A 405 14.06 -1.20 -37.30
N ASP A 406 15.17 -1.90 -37.04
CA ASP A 406 16.29 -1.41 -36.21
C ASP A 406 17.36 -0.61 -36.98
N GLY A 407 17.08 -0.30 -38.26
CA GLY A 407 18.02 0.29 -39.21
C GLY A 407 18.81 -0.74 -40.03
N ALA A 408 18.71 -2.04 -39.72
CA ALA A 408 19.40 -3.13 -40.43
C ALA A 408 18.46 -4.25 -40.91
N ALA A 409 17.44 -4.61 -40.13
CA ALA A 409 16.46 -5.64 -40.47
C ALA A 409 15.06 -5.30 -39.94
N ASP A 410 14.06 -5.86 -40.62
CA ASP A 410 12.65 -5.80 -40.23
C ASP A 410 12.28 -7.02 -39.37
N TYR A 411 11.66 -6.77 -38.23
CA TYR A 411 11.21 -7.79 -37.29
C TYR A 411 9.72 -7.64 -37.02
N THR A 412 9.04 -8.76 -36.77
CA THR A 412 7.73 -8.73 -36.08
C THR A 412 7.97 -9.11 -34.62
N VAL A 413 7.57 -8.22 -33.71
CA VAL A 413 7.78 -8.44 -32.28
C VAL A 413 6.77 -9.45 -31.79
N ILE A 414 7.25 -10.64 -31.45
CA ILE A 414 6.47 -11.62 -30.71
C ILE A 414 6.50 -11.22 -29.25
N GLY A 415 5.34 -10.79 -28.77
CA GLY A 415 5.13 -10.49 -27.37
C GLY A 415 4.85 -11.75 -26.58
N VAL A 416 4.89 -11.57 -25.26
CA VAL A 416 4.57 -12.59 -24.28
C VAL A 416 3.04 -12.61 -24.16
N SER A 417 2.31 -12.92 -25.24
CA SER A 417 0.89 -13.22 -25.13
C SER A 417 0.72 -14.68 -24.75
N ALA A 418 -0.27 -14.94 -23.88
CA ALA A 418 -0.75 -16.27 -23.63
C ALA A 418 -1.40 -16.78 -24.92
N THR A 419 -0.64 -17.60 -25.67
CA THR A 419 -1.12 -18.62 -26.62
C THR A 419 -2.53 -18.40 -27.18
N THR A 420 -2.63 -17.99 -28.45
CA THR A 420 -3.61 -18.36 -29.51
C THR A 420 -4.91 -19.10 -29.14
N ALA A 421 -5.59 -18.68 -28.07
CA ALA A 421 -6.94 -19.07 -27.73
C ALA A 421 -7.66 -17.83 -27.17
N LYS A 422 -8.83 -17.59 -27.73
CA LYS A 422 -9.74 -16.46 -27.53
C LYS A 422 -10.32 -16.29 -26.11
N ASP A 423 -9.64 -16.75 -25.07
CA ASP A 423 -10.12 -16.60 -23.70
C ASP A 423 -9.46 -15.38 -23.04
N ALA A 424 -10.22 -14.31 -22.88
CA ALA A 424 -9.82 -13.03 -22.28
C ALA A 424 -9.32 -13.13 -20.81
N ASP A 425 -9.31 -14.33 -20.24
CA ASP A 425 -9.00 -14.65 -18.85
C ASP A 425 -7.70 -15.46 -18.71
N THR A 426 -7.00 -15.76 -19.80
CA THR A 426 -5.66 -16.37 -19.75
C THR A 426 -4.58 -15.31 -19.93
N ILE A 427 -3.69 -15.17 -18.96
CA ILE A 427 -2.59 -14.18 -18.99
C ILE A 427 -1.25 -14.87 -18.78
N THR A 428 -0.17 -14.25 -19.22
CA THR A 428 1.18 -14.76 -18.93
C THR A 428 1.62 -14.46 -17.51
N LEU A 429 2.66 -15.16 -17.04
CA LEU A 429 3.22 -14.95 -15.70
C LEU A 429 3.71 -13.50 -15.50
N ASN A 430 4.32 -12.88 -16.52
CA ASN A 430 4.77 -11.49 -16.45
C ASN A 430 3.61 -10.49 -16.44
N GLU A 431 2.56 -10.73 -17.22
CA GLU A 431 1.35 -9.91 -17.21
C GLU A 431 0.62 -10.01 -15.86
N ALA A 432 0.56 -11.21 -15.26
CA ALA A 432 0.04 -11.40 -13.92
C ALA A 432 0.83 -10.58 -12.89
N TYR A 433 2.16 -10.64 -12.93
CA TYR A 433 3.00 -9.83 -12.04
C TYR A 433 2.82 -8.33 -12.27
N ASN A 434 2.69 -7.87 -13.52
CA ASN A 434 2.47 -6.45 -13.79
C ASN A 434 1.10 -5.97 -13.30
N LYS A 435 0.04 -6.76 -13.51
CA LYS A 435 -1.30 -6.47 -12.96
C LYS A 435 -1.30 -6.45 -11.43
N MET A 436 -0.59 -7.38 -10.79
CA MET A 436 -0.42 -7.35 -9.33
C MET A 436 0.34 -6.10 -8.88
N ALA A 437 1.38 -5.68 -9.59
CA ALA A 437 2.10 -4.44 -9.28
C ALA A 437 1.20 -3.20 -9.38
N GLU A 438 0.33 -3.13 -10.38
CA GLU A 438 -0.66 -2.05 -10.53
C GLU A 438 -1.65 -2.03 -9.36
N GLU A 439 -2.17 -3.18 -8.95
CA GLU A 439 -3.10 -3.27 -7.82
C GLU A 439 -2.43 -2.96 -6.48
N LEU A 440 -1.22 -3.45 -6.24
CA LEU A 440 -0.40 -3.08 -5.08
C LEU A 440 -0.14 -1.57 -5.04
N GLN A 441 0.08 -0.96 -6.20
CA GLN A 441 0.27 0.49 -6.30
C GLN A 441 -0.99 1.25 -5.91
N LYS A 442 -2.15 0.84 -6.42
CA LYS A 442 -3.45 1.46 -6.08
C LYS A 442 -3.72 1.34 -4.58
N ALA A 443 -3.60 0.12 -4.03
CA ALA A 443 -3.84 -0.14 -2.61
C ALA A 443 -2.89 0.66 -1.71
N SER A 444 -1.58 0.67 -2.02
CA SER A 444 -0.56 1.38 -1.24
C SER A 444 -0.54 2.90 -1.45
N SER A 445 -1.36 3.43 -2.36
CA SER A 445 -1.46 4.88 -2.63
C SER A 445 -2.68 5.54 -1.99
N ILE A 446 -3.53 4.77 -1.30
CA ILE A 446 -4.66 5.32 -0.54
C ILE A 446 -4.12 6.27 0.53
N GLY A 447 -4.74 7.45 0.70
CA GLY A 447 -4.31 8.43 1.70
C GLY A 447 -3.09 9.30 1.33
N THR A 448 -2.53 9.14 0.12
CA THR A 448 -1.33 9.88 -0.31
C THR A 448 -1.66 11.21 -1.00
N ASP A 449 -0.74 12.18 -0.95
CA ASP A 449 -0.92 13.44 -1.68
C ASP A 449 -0.64 13.29 -3.18
N GLU A 450 -1.25 14.16 -3.99
CA GLU A 450 -1.02 14.22 -5.44
C GLU A 450 0.49 14.28 -5.76
N GLY A 451 0.96 13.35 -6.60
CA GLY A 451 2.38 13.24 -6.99
C GLY A 451 3.29 12.54 -5.96
N LYS A 452 2.73 12.04 -4.85
CA LYS A 452 3.46 11.28 -3.80
C LYS A 452 2.88 9.88 -3.55
N ALA A 453 2.18 9.34 -4.56
CA ALA A 453 1.69 7.97 -4.59
C ALA A 453 2.82 6.94 -4.39
N ALA A 454 2.46 5.75 -3.91
CA ALA A 454 3.40 4.64 -3.83
C ALA A 454 3.89 4.24 -5.22
N THR A 455 5.11 3.71 -5.32
CA THR A 455 5.63 3.15 -6.57
C THR A 455 6.05 1.71 -6.36
N VAL A 456 5.60 0.81 -7.24
CA VAL A 456 5.89 -0.63 -7.13
C VAL A 456 6.89 -1.04 -8.20
N SER A 457 8.00 -1.65 -7.78
CA SER A 457 9.00 -2.24 -8.67
C SER A 457 8.84 -3.76 -8.68
N ASN A 458 8.41 -4.30 -9.82
CA ASN A 458 8.35 -5.73 -10.07
C ASN A 458 9.76 -6.30 -10.33
N LYS A 459 10.21 -7.27 -9.52
CA LYS A 459 11.52 -7.93 -9.71
C LYS A 459 11.47 -9.15 -10.63
N GLY A 460 10.30 -9.51 -11.17
CA GLY A 460 10.11 -10.57 -12.17
C GLY A 460 10.12 -11.99 -11.60
N ASN A 461 10.13 -12.14 -10.28
CA ASN A 461 10.20 -13.43 -9.57
C ASN A 461 9.08 -13.57 -8.52
N GLY A 462 7.98 -12.81 -8.65
CA GLY A 462 6.94 -12.72 -7.62
C GLY A 462 7.28 -11.83 -6.43
N THR A 463 8.45 -11.19 -6.40
CA THR A 463 8.80 -10.17 -5.40
C THR A 463 8.57 -8.76 -5.94
N PHE A 464 7.92 -7.93 -5.11
CA PHE A 464 7.58 -6.55 -5.39
C PHE A 464 8.16 -5.64 -4.32
N GLU A 465 8.91 -4.62 -4.75
CA GLU A 465 9.42 -3.59 -3.87
C GLU A 465 8.50 -2.36 -3.97
N ILE A 466 7.78 -2.07 -2.89
CA ILE A 466 6.85 -0.96 -2.79
C ILE A 466 7.59 0.17 -2.09
N LYS A 467 7.80 1.29 -2.78
CA LYS A 467 8.16 2.54 -2.13
C LYS A 467 6.88 3.17 -1.61
N ASN A 468 6.76 3.27 -0.29
CA ASN A 468 5.55 3.76 0.36
C ASN A 468 5.24 5.19 -0.09
N GLY A 469 3.96 5.46 -0.29
CA GLY A 469 3.48 6.80 -0.59
C GLY A 469 3.60 7.71 0.64
N SER A 470 3.42 9.01 0.42
CA SER A 470 3.55 9.99 1.50
C SER A 470 2.51 11.10 1.45
N VAL A 471 2.24 11.64 2.63
CA VAL A 471 1.26 12.70 2.88
C VAL A 471 1.91 13.81 3.69
N GLU A 472 1.64 15.06 3.34
CA GLU A 472 2.02 16.22 4.13
C GLU A 472 0.96 16.52 5.17
N VAL A 473 1.35 16.33 6.43
CA VAL A 473 0.49 16.57 7.57
C VAL A 473 1.13 17.60 8.46
N LYS A 474 0.32 18.30 9.24
CA LYS A 474 0.85 19.18 10.29
C LYS A 474 1.55 18.31 11.35
N ASN A 475 2.58 18.86 11.96
CA ASN A 475 3.27 18.21 13.06
C ASN A 475 2.34 18.04 14.25
N GLY A 476 2.55 16.97 15.03
CA GLY A 476 1.82 16.78 16.28
C GLY A 476 2.01 17.96 17.23
N LEU A 477 1.00 18.22 18.05
CA LEU A 477 1.13 19.15 19.16
C LEU A 477 1.93 18.48 20.28
N SER A 478 3.04 19.10 20.67
CA SER A 478 3.80 18.72 21.86
C SER A 478 3.79 19.88 22.84
N PHE A 479 3.28 19.65 24.05
CA PHE A 479 3.31 20.65 25.11
C PHE A 479 3.70 20.03 26.45
N ASN A 480 4.32 20.86 27.29
CA ASN A 480 4.85 20.43 28.58
C ASN A 480 4.04 21.05 29.70
N LEU A 481 3.63 20.22 30.67
CA LEU A 481 3.00 20.67 31.90
C LEU A 481 4.01 20.70 33.03
N HIS A 482 4.09 21.84 33.73
CA HIS A 482 4.95 21.97 34.89
C HIS A 482 4.21 21.57 36.16
N VAL A 483 4.64 20.45 36.74
CA VAL A 483 3.99 19.74 37.86
C VAL A 483 4.89 19.68 39.09
N GLY A 484 5.71 20.72 39.31
CA GLY A 484 6.54 20.84 40.52
C GLY A 484 6.75 22.29 40.95
N ALA A 485 7.32 22.46 42.14
CA ALA A 485 7.55 23.78 42.74
C ALA A 485 8.85 24.47 42.31
N ASP A 486 9.74 23.73 41.63
CA ASP A 486 11.07 24.19 41.21
C ASP A 486 11.24 24.07 39.70
N ALA A 487 12.11 24.93 39.13
CA ALA A 487 12.31 25.07 37.69
C ALA A 487 13.04 23.89 37.00
N ASP A 488 13.22 22.76 37.67
CA ASP A 488 13.87 21.57 37.10
C ASP A 488 13.03 21.01 35.93
N MET A 489 13.70 20.57 34.86
CA MET A 489 13.06 19.93 33.72
C MET A 489 12.42 18.59 34.08
N THR A 490 12.89 17.94 35.15
CA THR A 490 12.27 16.70 35.67
C THR A 490 10.84 16.91 36.18
N ASN A 491 10.47 18.15 36.52
CA ASN A 491 9.12 18.54 36.91
C ASN A 491 8.20 18.83 35.70
N LYS A 492 8.59 18.41 34.49
CA LYS A 492 7.76 18.55 33.29
C LYS A 492 7.22 17.20 32.84
N ILE A 493 5.92 17.13 32.61
CA ILE A 493 5.27 16.01 31.92
C ILE A 493 5.02 16.46 30.49
N ASN A 494 5.59 15.73 29.54
CA ASN A 494 5.37 15.97 28.12
C ASN A 494 4.10 15.25 27.66
N VAL A 495 3.30 15.94 26.85
CA VAL A 495 2.11 15.40 26.22
C VAL A 495 2.24 15.60 24.72
N ASP A 496 2.30 14.48 24.01
CA ASP A 496 2.43 14.44 22.56
C ASP A 496 1.11 13.98 21.95
N ILE A 497 0.54 14.82 21.08
CA ILE A 497 -0.70 14.57 20.36
C ILE A 497 -0.42 14.68 18.87
N ASP A 498 -0.37 13.54 18.19
CA ASP A 498 -0.25 13.51 16.73
C ASP A 498 -1.48 14.13 16.06
N THR A 499 -1.31 14.56 14.81
CA THR A 499 -2.42 15.09 14.04
C THR A 499 -3.39 14.01 13.61
N MET A 500 -4.68 14.25 13.84
CA MET A 500 -5.76 13.27 13.65
C MET A 500 -6.75 13.72 12.56
N SER A 501 -6.26 14.48 11.58
CA SER A 501 -7.01 14.76 10.34
C SER A 501 -7.08 13.52 9.46
N ALA A 502 -7.98 13.52 8.48
CA ALA A 502 -8.08 12.45 7.48
C ALA A 502 -6.76 12.18 6.77
N ALA A 503 -6.02 13.25 6.43
CA ALA A 503 -4.65 13.15 5.90
C ALA A 503 -3.66 12.55 6.93
N GLY A 504 -3.74 12.98 8.19
CA GLY A 504 -2.94 12.45 9.31
C GLY A 504 -3.13 10.95 9.53
N LEU A 505 -4.35 10.47 9.28
CA LEU A 505 -4.76 9.09 9.47
C LEU A 505 -4.57 8.22 8.22
N GLY A 506 -4.20 8.79 7.07
CA GLY A 506 -4.03 8.03 5.83
C GLY A 506 -5.35 7.59 5.17
N ILE A 507 -6.46 8.22 5.53
CA ILE A 507 -7.81 7.90 5.01
C ILE A 507 -8.31 8.95 4.01
N LYS A 508 -7.43 9.87 3.60
CA LYS A 508 -7.75 10.89 2.62
C LYS A 508 -8.00 10.24 1.25
N ASP A 509 -9.05 10.68 0.56
CA ASP A 509 -9.42 10.22 -0.78
C ASP A 509 -9.64 8.69 -0.87
N ILE A 510 -10.15 8.06 0.19
CA ILE A 510 -10.66 6.69 0.12
C ILE A 510 -11.73 6.62 -0.96
N ASN A 511 -11.60 5.66 -1.87
CA ASN A 511 -12.60 5.36 -2.88
C ASN A 511 -13.13 3.93 -2.70
N VAL A 512 -14.43 3.79 -2.51
CA VAL A 512 -15.15 2.51 -2.48
C VAL A 512 -16.15 2.37 -3.64
N ALA A 513 -16.24 3.39 -4.51
CA ALA A 513 -17.09 3.41 -5.69
C ALA A 513 -16.28 2.97 -6.92
N ASP A 514 -16.06 1.66 -7.03
CA ASP A 514 -15.53 1.00 -8.23
C ASP A 514 -16.50 -0.07 -8.74
N ASP A 515 -16.32 -0.51 -9.98
CA ASP A 515 -17.19 -1.52 -10.62
C ASP A 515 -17.04 -2.89 -9.93
N THR A 516 -15.83 -3.20 -9.42
CA THR A 516 -15.44 -4.55 -8.98
C THR A 516 -15.51 -4.80 -7.46
N GLY A 517 -15.43 -3.76 -6.64
CA GLY A 517 -15.42 -3.84 -5.17
C GLY A 517 -14.01 -3.99 -4.61
N ALA A 518 -13.01 -4.01 -5.49
CA ALA A 518 -11.61 -4.15 -5.15
C ALA A 518 -11.11 -2.92 -4.40
N ALA A 519 -11.51 -1.71 -4.85
CA ALA A 519 -11.13 -0.46 -4.19
C ALA A 519 -11.65 -0.40 -2.74
N ALA A 520 -12.88 -0.89 -2.51
CA ALA A 520 -13.46 -0.99 -1.18
C ALA A 520 -12.68 -1.96 -0.27
N THR A 521 -12.12 -3.03 -0.84
CA THR A 521 -11.28 -3.99 -0.10
C THR A 521 -9.98 -3.32 0.34
N TYR A 522 -9.34 -2.53 -0.53
CA TYR A 522 -8.12 -1.79 -0.19
C TYR A 522 -8.36 -0.72 0.87
N ALA A 523 -9.55 -0.10 0.85
CA ALA A 523 -9.94 0.89 1.86
C ALA A 523 -10.04 0.30 3.27
N ILE A 524 -10.41 -0.97 3.42
CA ILE A 524 -10.53 -1.64 4.73
C ILE A 524 -9.19 -1.63 5.47
N ASP A 525 -8.09 -1.96 4.77
CA ASP A 525 -6.76 -1.99 5.39
C ASP A 525 -6.28 -0.60 5.80
N ALA A 526 -6.50 0.41 4.94
CA ALA A 526 -6.18 1.80 5.26
C ALA A 526 -6.96 2.31 6.49
N ILE A 527 -8.26 1.97 6.60
CA ILE A 527 -9.09 2.30 7.75
C ILE A 527 -8.63 1.53 9.00
N ALA A 528 -8.24 0.25 8.86
CA ALA A 528 -7.73 -0.54 9.97
C ALA A 528 -6.44 0.06 10.56
N ASP A 529 -5.53 0.53 9.70
CA ASP A 529 -4.32 1.24 10.12
C ASP A 529 -4.65 2.56 10.83
N ALA A 530 -5.63 3.31 10.32
CA ALA A 530 -6.11 4.52 10.99
C ALA A 530 -6.69 4.22 12.38
N VAL A 531 -7.49 3.16 12.52
CA VAL A 531 -8.04 2.70 13.81
C VAL A 531 -6.93 2.32 14.77
N ALA A 532 -5.91 1.59 14.30
CA ALA A 532 -4.75 1.21 15.10
C ALA A 532 -3.97 2.45 15.58
N LYS A 533 -3.77 3.43 14.71
CA LYS A 533 -3.11 4.70 15.03
C LYS A 533 -3.87 5.51 16.09
N VAL A 534 -5.18 5.68 15.93
CA VAL A 534 -6.03 6.35 16.93
C VAL A 534 -6.00 5.60 18.27
N SER A 535 -6.05 4.27 18.23
CA SER A 535 -6.00 3.44 19.44
C SER A 535 -4.66 3.57 20.18
N SER A 536 -3.55 3.64 19.44
CA SER A 536 -2.22 3.93 20.00
C SER A 536 -2.18 5.32 20.65
N GLN A 537 -2.71 6.35 19.99
CA GLN A 537 -2.76 7.71 20.53
C GLN A 537 -3.60 7.79 21.82
N ARG A 538 -4.77 7.13 21.85
CA ARG A 538 -5.61 7.03 23.06
C ARG A 538 -4.89 6.32 24.20
N SER A 539 -4.16 5.25 23.90
CA SER A 539 -3.35 4.53 24.89
C SER A 539 -2.25 5.42 25.49
N ALA A 540 -1.58 6.22 24.66
CA ALA A 540 -0.58 7.18 25.12
C ALA A 540 -1.20 8.27 26.01
N LEU A 541 -2.37 8.79 25.64
CA LEU A 541 -3.09 9.79 26.44
C LEU A 541 -3.60 9.23 27.76
N GLY A 542 -4.13 8.01 27.78
CA GLY A 542 -4.51 7.35 29.03
C GLY A 542 -3.33 7.11 29.97
N ALA A 543 -2.15 6.78 29.42
CA ALA A 543 -0.93 6.67 30.22
C ALA A 543 -0.50 8.03 30.83
N VAL A 544 -0.63 9.11 30.06
CA VAL A 544 -0.39 10.48 30.54
C VAL A 544 -1.40 10.85 31.64
N GLN A 545 -2.69 10.54 31.46
CA GLN A 545 -3.72 10.79 32.47
C GLN A 545 -3.39 10.07 33.78
N ASN A 546 -3.12 8.76 33.73
CA ASN A 546 -2.75 7.99 34.92
C ASN A 546 -1.52 8.57 35.63
N ARG A 547 -0.54 9.04 34.85
CA ARG A 547 0.66 9.69 35.40
C ARG A 547 0.33 11.03 36.05
N LEU A 548 -0.56 11.83 35.46
CA LEU A 548 -1.00 13.10 36.02
C LEU A 548 -1.78 12.89 37.32
N GLU A 549 -2.72 11.93 37.36
CA GLU A 549 -3.48 11.57 38.57
C GLU A 549 -2.55 11.16 39.71
N HIS A 550 -1.59 10.26 39.45
CA HIS A 550 -0.59 9.90 40.46
C HIS A 550 0.32 11.06 40.86
N THR A 551 0.58 11.99 39.95
CA THR A 551 1.37 13.18 40.26
C THR A 551 0.57 14.12 41.16
N ILE A 552 -0.72 14.33 40.91
CA ILE A 552 -1.63 15.10 41.77
C ILE A 552 -1.64 14.50 43.18
N ASP A 553 -1.91 13.19 43.30
CA ASP A 553 -1.92 12.51 44.60
C ASP A 553 -0.57 12.68 45.33
N ASN A 554 0.55 12.57 44.61
CA ASN A 554 1.87 12.76 45.20
C ASN A 554 2.12 14.22 45.61
N LEU A 555 1.73 15.20 44.78
CA LEU A 555 1.87 16.61 45.10
C LEU A 555 1.05 16.99 46.33
N ASP A 556 -0.20 16.53 46.41
CA ASP A 556 -1.09 16.78 47.54
C ASP A 556 -0.53 16.17 48.84
N ASN A 557 0.01 14.94 48.76
CA ASN A 557 0.73 14.33 49.89
C ASN A 557 1.96 15.15 50.32
N VAL A 558 2.73 15.69 49.37
CA VAL A 558 3.89 16.53 49.70
C VAL A 558 3.45 17.88 50.26
N VAL A 559 2.37 18.48 49.76
CA VAL A 559 1.76 19.70 50.30
C VAL A 559 1.31 19.46 51.73
N GLU A 560 0.59 18.36 52.03
CA GLU A 560 0.14 18.02 53.37
C GLU A 560 1.33 17.86 54.34
N ASN A 561 2.34 17.08 53.93
CA ASN A 561 3.53 16.86 54.74
C ASN A 561 4.33 18.16 54.99
N THR A 562 4.47 19.00 53.96
CA THR A 562 5.19 20.27 54.06
C THR A 562 4.41 21.28 54.90
N THR A 563 3.08 21.29 54.80
CA THR A 563 2.19 22.12 55.63
C THR A 563 2.25 21.68 57.09
N SER A 564 2.26 20.36 57.36
CA SER A 564 2.47 19.85 58.73
C SER A 564 3.84 20.24 59.29
N ALA A 565 4.89 20.18 58.48
CA ALA A 565 6.23 20.63 58.88
C ALA A 565 6.29 22.15 59.13
N GLU A 566 5.64 22.95 58.28
CA GLU A 566 5.55 24.39 58.43
C GLU A 566 4.78 24.78 59.70
N SER A 567 3.65 24.12 59.96
CA SER A 567 2.86 24.26 61.18
C SER A 567 3.69 23.99 62.44
N ARG A 568 4.48 22.90 62.49
CA ARG A 568 5.37 22.62 63.64
C ARG A 568 6.44 23.68 63.87
N ILE A 569 6.88 24.36 62.81
CA ILE A 569 7.89 25.41 62.92
C ILE A 569 7.24 26.71 63.38
N ARG A 570 6.11 27.08 62.76
CA ARG A 570 5.57 28.42 62.85
C ARG A 570 4.37 28.55 63.77
N ASP A 571 3.56 27.53 63.96
CA ASP A 571 2.35 27.62 64.78
C ASP A 571 2.68 27.58 66.28
N THR A 572 1.87 28.30 67.04
CA THR A 572 1.95 28.33 68.50
C THR A 572 1.13 27.19 69.08
N ASP A 573 1.69 26.44 70.04
CA ASP A 573 0.87 25.64 70.94
C ASP A 573 0.07 26.59 71.84
N MET A 574 -1.21 26.75 71.51
CA MET A 574 -2.10 27.67 72.22
C MET A 574 -2.22 27.31 73.71
N ALA A 575 -2.15 26.03 74.07
CA ALA A 575 -2.23 25.64 75.46
C ALA A 575 -0.99 26.11 76.23
N GLU A 576 0.21 25.85 75.69
CA GLU A 576 1.46 26.26 76.32
C GLU A 576 1.59 27.79 76.40
N GLU A 577 1.27 28.50 75.32
CA GLU A 577 1.40 29.96 75.29
C GLU A 577 0.34 30.65 76.17
N MET A 578 -0.83 30.05 76.37
CA MET A 578 -1.80 30.52 77.36
C MET A 578 -1.30 30.36 78.80
N VAL A 579 -0.57 29.27 79.11
CA VAL A 579 0.10 29.13 80.42
C VAL A 579 1.17 30.20 80.59
N ASN A 580 1.98 30.46 79.56
CA ASN A 580 3.00 31.51 79.59
C ASN A 580 2.38 32.91 79.74
N TYR A 581 1.30 33.19 79.02
CA TYR A 581 0.52 34.42 79.14
C TYR A 581 0.00 34.61 80.57
N SER A 582 -0.64 33.58 81.13
CA SER A 582 -1.17 33.60 82.50
C SER A 582 -0.06 33.84 83.53
N LYS A 583 1.06 33.12 83.42
CA LYS A 583 2.24 33.29 84.26
C LYS A 583 2.79 34.73 84.19
N ASN A 584 2.94 35.27 82.99
CA ASN A 584 3.47 36.62 82.78
C ASN A 584 2.50 37.71 83.27
N SER A 585 1.19 37.47 83.16
CA SER A 585 0.16 38.36 83.71
C SER A 585 0.21 38.40 85.24
N ILE A 586 0.31 37.24 85.89
CA ILE A 586 0.49 37.13 87.35
C ILE A 586 1.79 37.82 87.80
N LEU A 587 2.90 37.61 87.07
CA LEU A 587 4.19 38.24 87.37
C LEU A 587 4.18 39.76 87.14
N GLN A 588 3.39 40.26 86.18
CA GLN A 588 3.22 41.70 85.97
C GLN A 588 2.48 42.32 87.16
N GLN A 589 1.41 41.69 87.62
CA GLN A 589 0.64 42.14 88.79
C GLN A 589 1.47 42.05 90.09
N ALA A 590 2.26 41.00 90.25
CA ALA A 590 3.21 40.86 91.35
C ALA A 590 4.34 41.90 91.27
N GLY A 591 4.88 42.17 90.09
CA GLY A 591 5.91 43.20 89.87
C GLY A 591 5.41 44.61 90.16
N GLN A 592 4.16 44.92 89.83
CA GLN A 592 3.52 46.20 90.20
C GLN A 592 3.38 46.33 91.71
N SER A 593 2.95 45.25 92.36
CA SER A 593 2.80 45.18 93.81
C SER A 593 4.16 45.30 94.53
N MET A 594 5.20 44.64 94.03
CA MET A 594 6.57 44.73 94.57
C MET A 594 7.20 46.11 94.35
N LEU A 595 6.96 46.75 93.20
CA LEU A 595 7.41 48.12 92.93
C LEU A 595 6.72 49.11 93.88
N ALA A 596 5.41 48.95 94.10
CA ALA A 596 4.66 49.74 95.06
C ALA A 596 5.20 49.54 96.49
N GLN A 597 5.46 48.29 96.90
CA GLN A 597 5.98 47.95 98.23
C GLN A 597 7.42 48.45 98.45
N ALA A 598 8.29 48.36 97.43
CA ALA A 598 9.66 48.86 97.48
C ALA A 598 9.73 50.39 97.53
N ASN A 599 8.77 51.08 96.90
CA ASN A 599 8.62 52.53 97.02
C ASN A 599 8.05 52.94 98.39
N GLN A 600 7.07 52.21 98.92
CA GLN A 600 6.51 52.44 100.26
C GLN A 600 7.56 52.24 101.37
N ALA A 601 8.42 51.23 101.27
CA ALA A 601 9.47 51.00 102.26
C ALA A 601 10.47 52.16 102.35
N ASN A 602 10.86 52.75 101.20
CA ASN A 602 11.72 53.93 101.19
C ASN A 602 10.99 55.21 101.65
N GLN A 603 9.72 55.38 101.30
CA GLN A 603 8.91 56.53 101.75
C GLN A 603 8.64 56.47 103.26
N GLY A 604 8.39 55.29 103.83
CA GLY A 604 8.19 55.10 105.27
C GLY A 604 9.46 55.37 106.09
N VAL A 605 10.65 55.12 105.53
CA VAL A 605 11.93 55.51 106.17
C VAL A 605 12.20 57.01 106.02
N LEU A 606 11.81 57.62 104.89
CA LEU A 606 11.92 59.07 104.70
C LEU A 606 11.01 59.85 105.67
N SER A 607 9.80 59.34 105.94
CA SER A 607 8.87 59.95 106.90
C SER A 607 9.26 59.73 108.37
N LEU A 608 10.24 58.87 108.65
CA LEU A 608 10.82 58.67 109.98
C LEU A 608 12.08 59.55 110.21
N LEU A 609 12.59 60.21 109.16
CA LEU A 609 13.77 61.08 109.18
C LEU A 609 13.46 62.57 108.95
N GLN A 610 12.18 62.91 108.68
CA GLN A 610 11.58 64.23 108.89
C GLN A 610 10.86 64.22 110.24
#